data_AF-A0A3D9IWP5-F1
#
_entry.id   AF-A0A3D9IWP5-F1
#
_cell.length_a   1.000
_cell.length_b   1.000
_cell.length_c   1.000
_cell.angle_alpha   90.00
_cell.angle_beta   90.00
_cell.angle_gamma   90.00
#
_symmetry.space_group_name_H-M   'P 1'
#
loop_
_entity.id
_entity.type
_entity.pdbx_description
1 polymer ?
#
loop_
_entity_poly.entity_id
_entity_poly.type
_entity_poly.pdbx_seq_one_letter_code
_entity_poly.pdbx_strand_id
1 'polypeptide(L)'
;MFENFNFKPGTVTYNPYKLSPDEMTDIKWLTEDMLQVKYPNNYIIDVGWYGKSFTLNGVFIIYIIKDQKWDNPVFKQDYRSVTELYEGMKITIQRITQLMNQ
;
A
#
# COMPACT_ATOMS: atom_id res chain seq x y z
N MET A 1 4.64 8.00 -6.64
CA MET A 1 4.63 7.42 -5.30
C MET A 1 4.95 5.94 -5.37
N PHE A 2 4.20 5.15 -6.15
CA PHE A 2 4.36 3.69 -6.17
C PHE A 2 5.00 3.15 -7.46
N GLU A 3 5.23 4.01 -8.45
CA GLU A 3 5.65 3.65 -9.82
C GLU A 3 7.05 3.03 -9.87
N ASN A 4 7.89 3.34 -8.89
CA ASN A 4 9.25 2.81 -8.79
C ASN A 4 9.33 1.43 -8.12
N PHE A 5 8.22 0.90 -7.62
CA PHE A 5 8.17 -0.46 -7.09
C PHE A 5 7.89 -1.48 -8.19
N ASN A 6 8.61 -2.61 -8.15
CA ASN A 6 8.31 -3.75 -9.01
C ASN A 6 7.31 -4.68 -8.30
N PHE A 7 6.06 -4.66 -8.78
CA PHE A 7 4.99 -5.48 -8.22
C PHE A 7 4.88 -6.88 -8.83
N LYS A 8 5.67 -7.26 -9.84
CA LYS A 8 5.56 -8.58 -10.48
C LYS A 8 5.71 -9.71 -9.45
N PRO A 9 4.92 -10.81 -9.55
CA PRO A 9 3.94 -11.11 -10.60
C PRO A 9 2.58 -10.42 -10.44
N GLY A 10 2.41 -9.58 -9.41
CA GLY A 10 1.19 -8.83 -9.18
C GLY A 10 0.92 -7.76 -10.25
N THR A 11 -0.35 -7.40 -10.37
CA THR A 11 -0.88 -6.38 -11.27
C THR A 11 -1.53 -5.27 -10.46
N VAL A 12 -1.10 -4.03 -10.68
CA VAL A 12 -1.71 -2.85 -10.06
C VAL A 12 -3.13 -2.68 -10.61
N THR A 13 -4.14 -2.78 -9.75
CA THR A 13 -5.56 -2.60 -10.12
C THR A 13 -6.09 -1.23 -9.74
N TYR A 14 -5.43 -0.53 -8.82
CA TYR A 14 -5.78 0.82 -8.42
C TYR A 14 -4.53 1.62 -8.05
N ASN A 15 -4.34 2.79 -8.64
CA ASN A 15 -3.31 3.78 -8.30
C ASN A 15 -3.69 5.13 -8.95
N PRO A 16 -4.61 5.90 -8.32
CA PRO A 16 -5.19 7.11 -8.91
C PRO A 16 -4.20 8.29 -8.91
N TYR A 17 -3.22 8.29 -8.01
CA TYR A 17 -2.28 9.39 -7.81
C TYR A 17 -0.85 9.00 -8.20
N LYS A 18 -0.52 9.22 -9.48
CA LYS A 18 0.84 8.99 -10.01
C LYS A 18 1.74 10.21 -9.75
N LEU A 19 2.12 10.39 -8.49
CA LEU A 19 2.85 11.59 -8.04
C LEU A 19 4.37 11.39 -8.06
N SER A 20 5.11 12.31 -8.66
CA SER A 20 6.54 12.50 -8.37
C SER A 20 6.72 13.22 -7.01
N PRO A 21 7.93 13.17 -6.40
CA PRO A 21 8.19 13.87 -5.13
C PRO A 21 7.81 15.36 -5.17
N ASP A 22 8.01 16.03 -6.31
CA ASP A 22 7.68 17.45 -6.49
C ASP A 22 6.16 17.73 -6.54
N GLU A 23 5.34 16.71 -6.80
CA GLU A 23 3.87 16.81 -6.86
C GLU A 23 3.21 16.49 -5.51
N MET A 24 3.97 16.07 -4.50
CA MET A 24 3.47 15.75 -3.15
C MET A 24 3.29 17.01 -2.26
N THR A 25 2.90 18.13 -2.85
CA THR A 25 2.78 19.44 -2.18
C THR A 25 1.38 19.73 -1.63
N ASP A 26 0.35 19.02 -2.10
CA ASP A 26 -1.02 19.01 -1.55
C ASP A 26 -1.26 17.70 -0.77
N ILE A 27 -2.32 17.61 0.03
CA ILE A 27 -2.71 16.44 0.83
C ILE A 27 -3.81 15.61 0.19
N LYS A 28 -4.33 15.99 -0.98
CA LYS A 28 -5.47 15.32 -1.65
C LYS A 28 -5.22 13.84 -1.98
N TRP A 29 -3.97 13.41 -2.02
CA TRP A 29 -3.59 12.01 -2.26
C TRP A 29 -3.66 11.13 -1.00
N LEU A 30 -3.74 11.74 0.19
CA LEU A 30 -3.97 11.04 1.45
C LEU A 30 -5.45 10.62 1.55
N THR A 31 -5.74 9.44 1.02
CA THR A 31 -7.10 8.86 0.98
C THR A 31 -7.05 7.43 1.51
N GLU A 32 -8.21 6.86 1.85
CA GLU A 32 -8.28 5.47 2.33
C GLU A 32 -7.87 4.45 1.25
N ASP A 33 -7.99 4.82 -0.03
CA ASP A 33 -7.57 4.00 -1.18
C ASP A 33 -6.42 4.70 -1.93
N MET A 34 -5.18 4.32 -1.67
CA MET A 34 -4.01 4.91 -2.35
C MET A 34 -3.40 3.97 -3.40
N LEU A 35 -3.39 2.67 -3.14
CA LEU A 35 -2.84 1.66 -4.03
C LEU A 35 -3.52 0.31 -3.79
N GLN A 36 -3.85 -0.39 -4.88
CA GLN A 36 -4.22 -1.80 -4.82
C GLN A 36 -3.46 -2.60 -5.88
N VAL A 37 -2.91 -3.73 -5.45
CA VAL A 37 -2.17 -4.67 -6.32
C VAL A 37 -2.70 -6.07 -6.09
N LYS A 38 -3.22 -6.71 -7.15
CA LYS A 38 -3.66 -8.10 -7.11
C LYS A 38 -2.52 -9.03 -7.50
N TYR A 39 -2.28 -10.05 -6.69
CA TYR A 39 -1.29 -11.09 -6.90
C TYR A 39 -1.96 -12.44 -7.18
N PRO A 40 -1.22 -13.41 -7.76
CA PRO A 40 -1.66 -14.81 -7.82
C PRO A 40 -2.08 -15.35 -6.44
N ASN A 41 -2.80 -16.49 -6.43
CA ASN A 41 -3.27 -17.17 -5.22
C ASN A 41 -4.16 -16.28 -4.31
N ASN A 42 -4.92 -15.37 -4.94
CA ASN A 42 -5.88 -14.46 -4.32
C ASN A 42 -5.29 -13.53 -3.26
N TYR A 43 -4.00 -13.19 -3.37
CA TYR A 43 -3.41 -12.18 -2.51
C TYR A 43 -3.63 -10.76 -3.07
N ILE A 44 -3.78 -9.79 -2.17
CA ILE A 44 -3.92 -8.37 -2.50
C ILE A 44 -2.99 -7.59 -1.57
N ILE A 45 -2.17 -6.70 -2.13
CA ILE A 45 -1.59 -5.59 -1.37
C ILE A 45 -2.55 -4.42 -1.51
N ASP A 46 -2.91 -3.81 -0.38
CA ASP A 46 -3.74 -2.61 -0.33
C ASP A 46 -3.09 -1.58 0.59
N VAL A 47 -3.13 -0.30 0.18
CA VAL A 47 -2.48 0.80 0.89
C VAL A 47 -3.44 1.97 0.99
N GLY A 48 -3.55 2.52 2.19
CA GLY A 48 -4.41 3.66 2.47
C GLY A 48 -3.85 4.56 3.56
N TRP A 49 -4.39 5.77 3.65
CA TRP A 49 -4.20 6.70 4.76
C TRP A 49 -5.46 6.72 5.62
N TYR A 50 -5.29 6.48 6.93
CA TYR A 50 -6.38 6.45 7.90
C TYR A 50 -6.17 7.55 8.94
N GLY A 51 -7.12 8.49 8.98
CA GLY A 51 -7.10 9.64 9.88
C GLY A 51 -7.48 10.94 9.18
N LYS A 52 -7.25 12.07 9.85
CA LYS A 52 -7.61 13.40 9.36
C LYS A 52 -6.49 13.96 8.49
N SER A 53 -6.60 13.77 7.18
CA SER A 53 -5.63 14.27 6.17
C SER A 53 -5.37 15.78 6.29
N PHE A 54 -6.40 16.60 6.51
CA PHE A 54 -6.28 18.06 6.66
C PHE A 54 -5.43 18.52 7.85
N THR A 55 -5.28 17.67 8.87
CA THR A 55 -4.41 17.92 10.03
C THR A 55 -3.14 17.09 10.02
N LEU A 56 -2.93 16.27 8.97
CA LEU A 56 -1.89 15.22 8.91
C LEU A 56 -1.90 14.28 10.14
N ASN A 57 -3.04 14.20 10.84
CA ASN A 57 -3.22 13.34 11.99
C ASN A 57 -3.82 12.01 11.55
N GLY A 58 -2.95 11.13 11.08
CA GLY A 58 -3.29 9.80 10.59
C GLY A 58 -2.06 8.95 10.41
N VAL A 59 -2.25 7.78 9.82
CA VAL A 59 -1.20 6.83 9.50
C VAL A 59 -1.45 6.20 8.15
N PHE A 60 -0.39 5.87 7.44
CA PHE A 60 -0.48 4.93 6.33
C PHE A 60 -0.69 3.54 6.90
N ILE A 61 -1.52 2.73 6.26
CA ILE A 61 -1.65 1.32 6.56
C ILE A 61 -1.40 0.53 5.28
N ILE A 62 -0.54 -0.47 5.36
CA ILE A 62 -0.34 -1.46 4.30
C ILE A 62 -0.95 -2.78 4.77
N TYR A 63 -1.79 -3.37 3.92
CA TYR A 63 -2.40 -4.67 4.12
C TYR A 63 -1.84 -5.69 3.13
N ILE A 64 -1.73 -6.96 3.56
CA ILE A 64 -1.77 -8.12 2.67
C ILE A 64 -3.06 -8.88 3.00
N ILE A 65 -4.00 -8.89 2.06
CA ILE A 65 -5.27 -9.62 2.17
C ILE A 65 -5.16 -10.92 1.35
N LYS A 66 -5.77 -11.99 1.84
CA LYS A 66 -5.93 -13.25 1.12
C LYS A 66 -7.41 -13.59 1.00
N ASP A 67 -7.84 -14.06 -0.17
CA ASP A 67 -9.21 -14.51 -0.43
C ASP A 67 -10.28 -13.46 -0.04
N GLN A 68 -9.96 -12.17 -0.23
CA GLN A 68 -10.84 -11.03 0.10
C GLN A 68 -11.27 -10.95 1.58
N LYS A 69 -10.55 -11.59 2.50
CA LYS A 69 -10.82 -11.55 3.94
C LYS A 69 -10.24 -10.28 4.59
N TRP A 70 -10.84 -9.13 4.30
CA TRP A 70 -10.41 -7.83 4.82
C TRP A 70 -10.41 -7.73 6.35
N ASP A 71 -11.35 -8.41 7.01
CA ASP A 71 -11.45 -8.45 8.48
C ASP A 71 -10.31 -9.23 9.14
N ASN A 72 -9.62 -10.08 8.39
CA ASN A 72 -8.52 -10.90 8.88
C ASN A 72 -7.35 -10.91 7.87
N PRO A 73 -6.64 -9.78 7.73
CA PRO A 73 -5.54 -9.66 6.80
C PRO A 73 -4.36 -10.53 7.25
N VAL A 74 -3.63 -11.09 6.29
CA VAL A 74 -2.40 -11.88 6.52
C VAL A 74 -1.27 -11.00 7.06
N PHE A 75 -1.31 -9.71 6.75
CA PHE A 75 -0.40 -8.70 7.26
C PHE A 75 -1.12 -7.35 7.32
N LYS A 76 -0.85 -6.59 8.38
CA LYS A 76 -1.30 -5.21 8.58
C LYS A 76 -0.22 -4.47 9.37
N GLN A 77 0.24 -3.34 8.86
CA GLN A 77 1.20 -2.50 9.57
C GLN A 77 0.94 -1.02 9.28
N ASP A 78 1.07 -0.18 10.32
CA ASP A 78 0.98 1.27 10.22
C ASP A 78 2.35 1.95 10.07
N TYR A 79 2.36 3.10 9.38
CA TYR A 79 3.54 3.92 9.14
C TYR A 79 3.17 5.41 9.24
N ARG A 80 4.06 6.23 9.82
CA ARG A 80 3.77 7.63 10.19
C ARG A 80 4.39 8.66 9.26
N SER A 81 5.23 8.23 8.32
CA SER A 81 5.85 9.12 7.33
C SER A 81 5.91 8.47 5.96
N VAL A 82 6.11 9.29 4.92
CA VAL A 82 6.30 8.81 3.55
C VAL A 82 7.57 7.94 3.47
N THR A 83 8.64 8.30 4.17
CA THR A 83 9.86 7.49 4.22
C THR A 83 9.59 6.10 4.81
N GLU A 84 8.86 6.05 5.93
CA GLU A 84 8.45 4.79 6.55
C GLU A 84 7.52 3.96 5.64
N LEU A 85 6.59 4.61 4.95
CA LEU A 85 5.72 3.96 3.95
C LEU A 85 6.57 3.29 2.85
N TYR A 86 7.61 3.96 2.34
CA TYR A 86 8.47 3.39 1.31
C TYR A 86 9.24 2.15 1.80
N GLU A 87 9.76 2.17 3.02
CA GLU A 87 10.37 0.98 3.62
C GLU A 87 9.33 -0.13 3.86
N GLY A 88 8.15 0.23 4.33
CA GLY A 88 7.02 -0.68 4.48
C GLY A 88 6.61 -1.38 3.19
N MET A 89 6.61 -0.65 2.06
CA MET A 89 6.33 -1.20 0.74
C MET A 89 7.37 -2.24 0.33
N LYS A 90 8.66 -1.99 0.55
CA LYS A 90 9.74 -2.95 0.26
C LYS A 90 9.55 -4.24 1.07
N ILE A 91 9.30 -4.10 2.37
CA ILE A 91 9.05 -5.23 3.29
C ILE A 91 7.83 -6.03 2.84
N THR A 92 6.74 -5.35 2.48
CA THR A 92 5.49 -5.98 2.06
C THR A 92 5.65 -6.76 0.75
N ILE A 93 6.35 -6.20 -0.23
CA ILE A 93 6.63 -6.86 -1.52
C ILE A 93 7.51 -8.11 -1.32
N GLN A 94 8.50 -8.05 -0.43
CA GLN A 94 9.29 -9.22 -0.06
C GLN A 94 8.42 -10.29 0.63
N ARG A 95 7.56 -9.86 1.56
CA ARG A 95 6.70 -10.76 2.33
C ARG A 95 5.67 -11.47 1.46
N ILE A 96 4.99 -10.76 0.55
CA ILE A 96 4.03 -11.42 -0.35
C ILE A 96 4.73 -12.43 -1.28
N THR A 97 5.95 -12.14 -1.71
CA THR A 97 6.75 -13.08 -2.51
C THR A 97 7.02 -14.37 -1.74
N GLN A 98 7.35 -14.28 -0.45
CA GLN A 98 7.51 -15.46 0.42
C GLN A 98 6.20 -16.22 0.61
N LEU A 99 5.08 -15.51 0.83
CA LEU A 99 3.75 -16.10 1.04
C LEU A 99 3.19 -16.82 -0.21
N MET A 100 3.61 -16.44 -1.41
CA MET A 100 3.19 -17.10 -2.65
C MET A 100 3.99 -18.37 -2.96
N ASN A 101 5.17 -18.53 -2.35
CA ASN A 101 6.05 -19.68 -2.55
C ASN A 101 5.90 -20.76 -1.46
N GLN A 102 4.96 -20.58 -0.53
CA GLN A 102 4.54 -21.55 0.48
C GLN A 102 3.35 -22.35 -0.04
#